data_AF-A0A7S0DB18-F1
#
_entry.id   AF-A0A7S0DB18-F1
#
_cell.length_a   1.000
_cell.length_b   1.000
_cell.length_c   1.000
_cell.angle_alpha   90.00
_cell.angle_beta   90.00
_cell.angle_gamma   90.00
#
_symmetry.space_group_name_H-M   'P 1'
#
loop_
_entity.id
_entity.type
_entity.pdbx_description
1 polymer ?
#
loop_
_entity_poly.entity_id
_entity_poly.type
_entity_poly.pdbx_seq_one_letter_code
_entity_poly.pdbx_strand_id
1 'polypeptide(L)'
;ARAHSHLPAVMAPDVSHADGAFAECHELIEEMRRIYSTDEDAVKVRQLNQQFAEVRELCDTREAHMQTVIREMVKRVEKAEKKVNAAAAPDAEHQKRVAEAEAEKRAAGENLTNMEKEAQSLEELQEELKSRGATLKVRRAEVDSVAAEEVPRAKHELSLYAHISKISWQYEVTDRIAGRVNAHEGKDLKVIDFAVGDRSEYHLTNDLWNMIG
;
A
#
# COMPACT_ATOMS: atom_id res chain seq x y z
N ALA A 1 95.27 76.43 -106.22
CA ALA A 1 96.14 75.48 -105.50
C ALA A 1 95.30 74.74 -104.46
N ARG A 2 95.56 73.44 -104.30
CA ARG A 2 94.96 72.50 -103.32
C ARG A 2 94.90 73.08 -101.89
N ALA A 3 93.89 72.68 -101.12
CA ALA A 3 94.07 71.78 -99.98
C ALA A 3 92.71 71.33 -99.40
N HIS A 4 92.61 70.01 -99.21
CA HIS A 4 91.59 69.32 -98.42
C HIS A 4 91.81 69.55 -96.91
N SER A 5 90.73 69.57 -96.14
CA SER A 5 90.73 69.05 -94.76
C SER A 5 89.35 68.49 -94.39
N HIS A 6 89.39 67.42 -93.60
CA HIS A 6 88.38 66.39 -93.36
C HIS A 6 87.72 66.55 -91.97
N LEU A 7 86.53 65.93 -91.78
CA LEU A 7 85.82 65.51 -90.54
C LEU A 7 84.73 66.46 -89.97
N PRO A 8 83.73 65.94 -89.21
CA PRO A 8 82.97 64.69 -89.34
C PRO A 8 81.43 64.92 -89.35
N ALA A 9 80.66 63.90 -89.74
CA ALA A 9 79.21 63.86 -89.58
C ALA A 9 78.84 63.73 -88.09
N VAL A 10 78.07 64.67 -87.56
CA VAL A 10 77.38 64.53 -86.27
C VAL A 10 75.89 64.49 -86.55
N MET A 11 75.28 63.40 -86.11
CA MET A 11 73.87 63.06 -86.26
C MET A 11 72.96 64.22 -85.83
N ALA A 12 71.94 64.47 -86.63
CA ALA A 12 70.84 65.35 -86.28
C ALA A 12 70.15 64.85 -84.99
N PRO A 13 69.82 65.74 -84.04
CA PRO A 13 68.85 65.39 -83.02
C PRO A 13 67.48 65.23 -83.69
N ASP A 14 66.87 64.09 -83.43
CA ASP A 14 65.57 63.68 -83.90
C ASP A 14 64.48 64.61 -83.33
N VAL A 15 63.97 65.51 -84.17
CA VAL A 15 62.94 66.50 -83.84
C VAL A 15 61.55 65.84 -83.69
N SER A 16 61.42 64.54 -83.95
CA SER A 16 60.12 63.83 -83.86
C SER A 16 59.69 63.46 -82.44
N HIS A 17 60.61 63.38 -81.47
CA HIS A 17 60.29 62.96 -80.09
C HIS A 17 59.63 64.05 -79.23
N ALA A 18 59.87 65.34 -79.54
CA ALA A 18 59.38 66.45 -78.73
C ALA A 18 57.90 66.79 -78.98
N ASP A 19 57.41 66.57 -80.20
CA ASP A 19 56.01 66.80 -80.57
C ASP A 19 55.09 65.69 -80.05
N GLY A 20 55.59 64.45 -80.00
CA GLY A 20 54.91 63.31 -79.38
C GLY A 20 54.77 63.44 -77.86
N ALA A 21 55.82 63.89 -77.17
CA ALA A 21 55.79 64.07 -75.71
C ALA A 21 54.82 65.18 -75.25
N PHE A 22 54.70 66.27 -76.04
CA PHE A 22 53.74 67.33 -75.76
C PHE A 22 52.30 66.90 -76.08
N ALA A 23 52.10 66.14 -77.16
CA ALA A 23 50.80 65.54 -77.47
C ALA A 23 50.36 64.55 -76.40
N GLU A 24 51.25 63.68 -75.91
CA GLU A 24 51.00 62.78 -74.78
C GLU A 24 50.70 63.54 -73.48
N CYS A 25 51.43 64.61 -73.17
CA CYS A 25 51.13 65.44 -71.99
C CYS A 25 49.77 66.14 -72.11
N HIS A 26 49.41 66.61 -73.31
CA HIS A 26 48.12 67.23 -73.56
C HIS A 26 46.98 66.21 -73.47
N GLU A 27 47.18 65.00 -73.99
CA GLU A 27 46.22 63.90 -73.90
C GLU A 27 46.03 63.46 -72.44
N LEU A 28 47.13 63.37 -71.66
CA LEU A 28 47.09 63.10 -70.22
C LEU A 28 46.34 64.19 -69.44
N ILE A 29 46.56 65.47 -69.80
CA ILE A 29 45.86 66.60 -69.16
C ILE A 29 44.37 66.59 -69.49
N GLU A 30 44.00 66.29 -70.73
CA GLU A 30 42.59 66.16 -71.13
C GLU A 30 41.93 64.91 -70.51
N GLU A 31 42.68 63.82 -70.33
CA GLU A 31 42.21 62.63 -69.63
C GLU A 31 42.04 62.89 -68.12
N MET A 32 43.00 63.56 -67.47
CA MET A 32 42.83 64.05 -66.08
C MET A 32 41.63 64.98 -65.99
N ARG A 33 41.51 65.95 -66.89
CA ARG A 33 40.36 66.88 -66.92
C ARG A 33 39.05 66.12 -67.08
N ARG A 34 39.00 65.09 -67.91
CA ARG A 34 37.83 64.22 -68.09
C ARG A 34 37.51 63.43 -66.83
N ILE A 35 38.50 62.77 -66.22
CA ILE A 35 38.37 62.01 -64.96
C ILE A 35 37.83 62.90 -63.84
N TYR A 36 38.35 64.13 -63.70
CA TYR A 36 37.91 65.08 -62.67
C TYR A 36 36.65 65.88 -63.06
N SER A 37 36.22 65.87 -64.32
CA SER A 37 34.94 66.49 -64.75
C SER A 37 33.73 65.62 -64.43
N THR A 38 33.93 64.31 -64.27
CA THR A 38 32.90 63.36 -63.89
C THR A 38 32.79 63.27 -62.37
N ASP A 39 31.64 63.65 -61.82
CA ASP A 39 31.28 63.60 -60.40
C ASP A 39 31.07 62.16 -59.87
N GLU A 40 31.66 61.17 -60.55
CA GLU A 40 31.35 59.74 -60.40
C GLU A 40 31.74 59.21 -59.00
N ASP A 41 32.89 59.63 -58.49
CA ASP A 41 33.36 59.25 -57.16
C ASP A 41 32.55 59.91 -56.05
N ALA A 42 32.12 61.16 -56.24
CA ALA A 42 31.23 61.83 -55.29
C ALA A 42 29.83 61.20 -55.27
N VAL A 43 29.36 60.69 -56.41
CA VAL A 43 28.12 59.90 -56.49
C VAL A 43 28.29 58.55 -55.80
N LYS A 44 29.39 57.83 -56.03
CA LYS A 44 29.71 56.56 -55.34
C LYS A 44 29.80 56.74 -53.82
N VAL A 45 30.45 57.79 -53.34
CA VAL A 45 30.54 58.10 -51.89
C VAL A 45 29.17 58.44 -51.30
N ARG A 46 28.35 59.22 -52.00
CA ARG A 46 26.96 59.50 -51.58
C ARG A 46 26.14 58.23 -51.50
N GLN A 47 26.25 57.36 -52.51
CA GLN A 47 25.54 56.08 -52.56
C GLN A 47 26.01 55.13 -51.46
N LEU A 48 27.31 55.07 -51.18
CA LEU A 48 27.89 54.30 -50.09
C LEU A 48 27.39 54.80 -48.72
N ASN A 49 27.39 56.12 -48.49
CA ASN A 49 26.84 56.72 -47.26
C ASN A 49 25.35 56.43 -47.09
N GLN A 50 24.59 56.44 -48.18
CA GLN A 50 23.18 56.07 -48.16
C GLN A 50 23.00 54.59 -47.79
N GLN A 51 23.78 53.69 -48.38
CA GLN A 51 23.79 52.26 -48.01
C GLN A 51 24.20 52.04 -46.54
N PHE A 52 25.18 52.79 -46.03
CA PHE A 52 25.55 52.73 -44.62
C PHE A 52 24.42 53.19 -43.70
N ALA A 53 23.72 54.27 -44.07
CA ALA A 53 22.56 54.74 -43.31
C ALA A 53 21.43 53.69 -43.30
N GLU A 54 21.14 53.08 -44.45
CA GLU A 54 20.14 52.02 -44.58
C GLU A 54 20.51 50.77 -43.77
N VAL A 55 21.76 50.32 -43.83
CA VAL A 55 22.24 49.17 -43.05
C VAL A 55 22.18 49.46 -41.54
N ARG A 56 22.54 50.67 -41.13
CA ARG A 56 22.47 51.09 -39.73
C ARG A 56 21.03 51.11 -39.23
N GLU A 57 20.11 51.70 -39.99
CA GLU A 57 18.68 51.70 -39.64
C GLU A 57 18.12 50.28 -39.54
N LEU A 58 18.50 49.39 -40.46
CA LEU A 58 18.11 47.98 -40.43
C LEU A 58 18.65 47.25 -39.20
N CYS A 59 19.90 47.52 -38.81
CA CYS A 59 20.49 46.99 -37.58
C CYS A 59 19.73 47.47 -36.35
N ASP A 60 19.45 48.77 -36.25
CA ASP A 60 18.74 49.37 -35.12
C ASP A 60 17.31 48.82 -34.99
N THR A 61 16.59 48.66 -36.11
CA THR A 61 15.25 48.05 -36.10
C THR A 61 15.29 46.58 -35.70
N ARG A 62 16.27 45.81 -36.21
CA ARG A 62 16.43 44.40 -35.83
C ARG A 62 16.76 44.25 -34.35
N GLU A 63 17.64 45.09 -33.82
CA GLU A 63 18.01 45.07 -32.41
C GLU A 63 16.81 45.40 -31.52
N ALA A 64 16.06 46.45 -31.85
CA ALA A 64 14.84 46.82 -31.12
C ALA A 64 13.78 45.70 -31.16
N HIS A 65 13.62 45.05 -32.31
CA HIS A 65 12.74 43.90 -32.45
C HIS A 65 13.20 42.72 -31.58
N MET A 66 14.49 42.37 -31.63
CA MET A 66 15.08 41.29 -30.84
C MET A 66 14.93 41.53 -29.34
N GLN A 67 15.19 42.75 -28.88
CA GLN A 67 14.98 43.12 -27.47
C GLN A 67 13.52 42.98 -27.04
N THR A 68 12.58 43.22 -27.95
CA THR A 68 11.14 43.04 -27.68
C THR A 68 10.79 41.55 -27.58
N VAL A 69 11.29 40.74 -28.51
CA VAL A 69 11.10 39.28 -28.50
C VAL A 69 11.71 38.65 -27.24
N ILE A 70 12.94 39.04 -26.87
CA ILE A 70 13.61 38.54 -25.66
C ILE A 70 12.78 38.90 -24.42
N ARG A 71 12.32 40.16 -24.28
CA ARG A 71 11.47 40.57 -23.17
C ARG A 71 10.17 39.78 -23.10
N GLU A 72 9.56 39.47 -24.24
CA GLU A 72 8.36 38.65 -24.27
C GLU A 72 8.64 37.20 -23.86
N MET A 73 9.73 36.61 -24.35
CA MET A 73 10.13 35.25 -24.00
C MET A 73 10.47 35.12 -22.52
N VAL A 74 11.19 36.08 -21.93
CA VAL A 74 11.45 36.13 -20.48
C VAL A 74 10.15 36.14 -19.69
N LYS A 75 9.18 36.98 -20.07
CA LYS A 75 7.85 37.00 -19.41
C LYS A 75 7.11 35.67 -19.55
N ARG A 76 7.22 35.00 -20.71
CA ARG A 76 6.60 33.69 -20.94
C ARG A 76 7.25 32.60 -20.07
N VAL A 77 8.57 32.62 -19.93
CA VAL A 77 9.32 31.71 -19.05
C VAL A 77 8.93 31.94 -17.58
N GLU A 78 8.98 33.18 -17.10
CA GLU A 78 8.57 33.50 -15.72
C GLU A 78 7.13 33.05 -15.41
N LYS A 79 6.21 33.22 -16.38
CA LYS A 79 4.82 32.78 -16.25
C LYS A 79 4.70 31.25 -16.23
N ALA A 80 5.51 30.54 -17.02
CA ALA A 80 5.56 29.09 -17.03
C ALA A 80 6.14 28.55 -15.72
N GLU A 81 7.25 29.11 -15.23
CA GLU A 81 7.87 28.74 -13.95
C GLU A 81 6.93 28.95 -12.77
N LYS A 82 6.23 30.09 -12.72
CA LYS A 82 5.21 30.34 -11.69
C LYS A 82 4.08 29.32 -11.71
N LYS A 83 3.64 28.89 -12.90
CA LYS A 83 2.61 27.85 -13.03
C LYS A 83 3.10 26.47 -12.57
N VAL A 84 4.32 26.10 -12.92
CA VAL A 84 4.94 24.83 -12.48
C VAL A 84 5.13 24.81 -10.97
N ASN A 85 5.67 25.89 -10.39
CA ASN A 85 5.87 25.98 -8.94
C ASN A 85 4.54 26.02 -8.16
N ALA A 86 3.51 26.68 -8.69
CA ALA A 86 2.18 26.67 -8.09
C ALA A 86 1.49 25.29 -8.16
N ALA A 87 1.82 24.48 -9.18
CA ALA A 87 1.33 23.11 -9.32
C ALA A 87 2.10 22.09 -8.45
N ALA A 88 3.31 22.39 -7.98
CA ALA A 88 4.08 21.53 -7.08
C ALA A 88 3.65 21.64 -5.59
N ALA A 89 3.10 22.78 -5.17
CA ALA A 89 2.55 22.96 -3.82
C ALA A 89 1.39 22.00 -3.45
N PRO A 90 0.42 21.69 -4.35
CA PRO A 90 -0.63 20.70 -4.06
C PRO A 90 -0.13 19.25 -4.01
N ASP A 91 1.05 18.92 -4.54
CA ASP A 91 1.57 17.55 -4.49
C ASP A 91 1.94 17.11 -3.06
N ALA A 92 2.47 18.02 -2.24
CA ALA A 92 2.82 17.69 -0.85
C ALA A 92 1.58 17.47 0.02
N GLU A 93 0.54 18.29 -0.15
CA GLU A 93 -0.74 18.12 0.55
C GLU A 93 -1.49 16.88 0.03
N HIS A 94 -1.46 16.62 -1.27
CA HIS A 94 -2.02 15.41 -1.87
C HIS A 94 -1.31 14.16 -1.37
N GLN A 95 0.03 14.13 -1.35
CA GLN A 95 0.80 13.03 -0.79
C GLN A 95 0.49 12.79 0.69
N LYS A 96 0.33 13.85 1.48
CA LYS A 96 -0.08 13.74 2.88
C LYS A 96 -1.46 13.10 3.01
N ARG A 97 -2.45 13.54 2.22
CA ARG A 97 -3.80 12.96 2.22
C ARG A 97 -3.82 11.51 1.77
N VAL A 98 -2.99 11.15 0.79
CA VAL A 98 -2.83 9.76 0.34
C VAL A 98 -2.21 8.91 1.46
N ALA A 99 -1.16 9.39 2.12
CA ALA A 99 -0.52 8.69 3.23
C ALA A 99 -1.46 8.49 4.43
N GLU A 100 -2.28 9.51 4.75
CA GLU A 100 -3.32 9.42 5.78
C GLU A 100 -4.39 8.38 5.41
N ALA A 101 -4.88 8.40 4.17
CA ALA A 101 -5.86 7.43 3.68
C ALA A 101 -5.30 6.00 3.65
N GLU A 102 -4.03 5.81 3.29
CA GLU A 102 -3.38 4.50 3.34
C GLU A 102 -3.17 4.01 4.78
N ALA A 103 -2.87 4.91 5.71
CA ALA A 103 -2.76 4.58 7.12
C ALA A 103 -4.11 4.16 7.71
N GLU A 104 -5.18 4.89 7.36
CA GLU A 104 -6.54 4.56 7.76
C GLU A 104 -6.99 3.22 7.14
N LYS A 105 -6.71 2.99 5.86
CA LYS A 105 -6.97 1.70 5.19
C LYS A 105 -6.27 0.55 5.90
N ARG A 106 -5.01 0.74 6.31
CA ARG A 106 -4.24 -0.30 7.03
C ARG A 106 -4.83 -0.58 8.40
N ALA A 107 -5.16 0.46 9.17
CA ALA A 107 -5.79 0.32 10.47
C ALA A 107 -7.15 -0.36 10.37
N ALA A 108 -7.97 0.00 9.36
CA ALA A 108 -9.24 -0.65 9.09
C ALA A 108 -9.06 -2.12 8.71
N GLY A 109 -8.03 -2.44 7.89
CA GLY A 109 -7.69 -3.82 7.55
C GLY A 109 -7.30 -4.66 8.77
N GLU A 110 -6.42 -4.12 9.63
CA GLU A 110 -6.03 -4.78 10.88
C GLU A 110 -7.24 -5.01 11.79
N ASN A 111 -8.10 -4.02 11.97
CA ASN A 111 -9.33 -4.14 12.74
C ASN A 111 -10.25 -5.21 12.17
N LEU A 112 -10.42 -5.26 10.85
CA LEU A 112 -11.25 -6.27 10.19
C LEU A 112 -10.69 -7.68 10.43
N THR A 113 -9.38 -7.87 10.30
CA THR A 113 -8.76 -9.18 10.60
C THR A 113 -8.89 -9.59 12.07
N ASN A 114 -8.88 -8.63 13.00
CA ASN A 114 -9.10 -8.90 14.42
C ASN A 114 -10.55 -9.29 14.68
N MET A 115 -11.52 -8.56 14.09
CA MET A 115 -12.94 -8.90 14.21
C MET A 115 -13.26 -10.26 13.58
N GLU A 116 -12.63 -10.62 12.46
CA GLU A 116 -12.79 -11.95 11.85
C GLU A 116 -12.29 -13.07 12.77
N LYS A 117 -11.13 -12.90 13.41
CA LYS A 117 -10.61 -13.86 14.39
C LYS A 117 -11.53 -13.99 15.60
N GLU A 118 -12.03 -12.88 16.11
CA GLU A 118 -12.97 -12.88 17.23
C GLU A 118 -14.27 -13.59 16.84
N ALA A 119 -14.82 -13.31 15.66
CA ALA A 119 -16.00 -13.99 15.15
C ALA A 119 -15.80 -15.51 15.03
N GLN A 120 -14.67 -15.97 14.49
CA GLN A 120 -14.32 -17.39 14.43
C GLN A 120 -14.25 -18.02 15.83
N SER A 121 -13.58 -17.37 16.78
CA SER A 121 -13.47 -17.87 18.15
C SER A 121 -14.83 -17.99 18.85
N LEU A 122 -15.74 -17.04 18.58
CA LEU A 122 -17.10 -17.06 19.13
C LEU A 122 -17.94 -18.17 18.49
N GLU A 123 -17.77 -18.43 17.20
CA GLU A 123 -18.45 -19.53 16.50
C GLU A 123 -18.00 -20.89 17.04
N GLU A 124 -16.70 -21.09 17.25
CA GLU A 124 -16.15 -22.29 17.88
C GLU A 124 -16.72 -22.50 19.29
N LEU A 125 -16.74 -21.44 20.11
CA LEU A 125 -17.31 -21.49 21.46
C LEU A 125 -18.81 -21.81 21.43
N GLN A 126 -19.54 -21.25 20.46
CA GLN A 126 -20.96 -21.53 20.30
C GLN A 126 -21.21 -23.01 19.98
N GLU A 127 -20.39 -23.60 19.11
CA GLU A 127 -20.51 -25.01 18.76
C GLU A 127 -20.12 -25.94 19.91
N GLU A 128 -19.07 -25.59 20.67
CA GLU A 128 -18.72 -26.30 21.90
C GLU A 128 -19.87 -26.29 22.91
N LEU A 129 -20.48 -25.12 23.14
CA LEU A 129 -21.60 -24.98 24.06
C LEU A 129 -22.83 -25.76 23.60
N LYS A 130 -23.14 -25.79 22.29
CA LYS A 130 -24.23 -26.61 21.74
C LYS A 130 -23.96 -28.09 21.96
N SER A 131 -22.75 -28.57 21.67
CA SER A 131 -22.34 -29.96 21.90
C SER A 131 -22.48 -30.34 23.37
N ARG A 132 -21.95 -29.50 24.27
CA ARG A 132 -22.07 -29.70 25.72
C ARG A 132 -23.52 -29.71 26.19
N GLY A 133 -24.35 -28.81 25.64
CA GLY A 133 -25.79 -28.76 25.89
C GLY A 133 -26.50 -30.05 25.47
N ALA A 134 -26.16 -30.59 24.30
CA ALA A 134 -26.70 -31.86 23.82
C ALA A 134 -26.29 -33.03 24.73
N THR A 135 -25.02 -33.12 25.13
CA THR A 135 -24.55 -34.14 26.09
C THR A 135 -25.28 -34.06 27.41
N LEU A 136 -25.45 -32.86 27.97
CA LEU A 136 -26.17 -32.67 29.22
C LEU A 136 -27.64 -33.07 29.11
N LYS A 137 -28.28 -32.82 27.96
CA LYS A 137 -29.67 -33.23 27.71
C LYS A 137 -29.82 -34.75 27.71
N VAL A 138 -28.88 -35.48 27.10
CA VAL A 138 -28.87 -36.96 27.12
C VAL A 138 -28.69 -37.47 28.55
N ARG A 139 -27.69 -36.98 29.27
CA ARG A 139 -27.44 -37.38 30.67
C ARG A 139 -28.65 -37.09 31.58
N ARG A 140 -29.32 -35.96 31.37
CA ARG A 140 -30.54 -35.64 32.09
C ARG A 140 -31.64 -36.66 31.82
N ALA A 141 -31.86 -37.03 30.56
CA ALA A 141 -32.86 -38.03 30.20
C ALA A 141 -32.55 -39.41 30.81
N GLU A 142 -31.27 -39.80 30.89
CA GLU A 142 -30.84 -41.03 31.57
C GLU A 142 -31.16 -40.99 33.07
N VAL A 143 -30.83 -39.89 33.74
CA VAL A 143 -31.14 -39.69 35.17
C VAL A 143 -32.66 -39.69 35.41
N ASP A 144 -33.42 -39.00 34.56
CA ASP A 144 -34.87 -38.94 34.64
C ASP A 144 -35.50 -40.34 34.44
N SER A 145 -34.96 -41.16 33.53
CA SER A 145 -35.39 -42.56 33.33
C SER A 145 -35.12 -43.42 34.56
N VAL A 146 -33.92 -43.36 35.13
CA VAL A 146 -33.58 -44.11 36.37
C VAL A 146 -34.49 -43.68 37.53
N ALA A 147 -34.74 -42.38 37.66
CA ALA A 147 -35.61 -41.85 38.70
C ALA A 147 -37.08 -42.27 38.52
N ALA A 148 -37.55 -42.38 37.28
CA ALA A 148 -38.94 -42.71 36.97
C ALA A 148 -39.24 -44.22 37.02
N GLU A 149 -38.28 -45.07 36.63
CA GLU A 149 -38.52 -46.52 36.46
C GLU A 149 -37.78 -47.36 37.51
N GLU A 150 -36.46 -47.19 37.59
CA GLU A 150 -35.61 -48.06 38.42
C GLU A 150 -35.79 -47.77 39.91
N VAL A 151 -35.91 -46.50 40.32
CA VAL A 151 -36.10 -46.15 41.74
C VAL A 151 -37.43 -46.68 42.28
N PRO A 152 -38.59 -46.49 41.62
CA PRO A 152 -39.85 -47.07 42.08
C PRO A 152 -39.84 -48.60 42.08
N ARG A 153 -39.22 -49.22 41.07
CA ARG A 153 -39.08 -50.67 41.00
C ARG A 153 -38.26 -51.21 42.19
N ALA A 154 -37.08 -50.65 42.44
CA ALA A 154 -36.25 -51.06 43.57
C ALA A 154 -36.97 -50.86 44.92
N LYS A 155 -37.71 -49.74 45.08
CA LYS A 155 -38.55 -49.52 46.26
C LYS A 155 -39.63 -50.58 46.41
N HIS A 156 -40.28 -50.97 45.31
CA HIS A 156 -41.28 -52.02 45.31
C HIS A 156 -40.68 -53.38 45.69
N GLU A 157 -39.56 -53.77 45.08
CA GLU A 157 -38.84 -55.00 45.41
C GLU A 157 -38.40 -55.05 46.88
N LEU A 158 -37.82 -53.95 47.40
CA LEU A 158 -37.48 -53.82 48.83
C LEU A 158 -38.72 -53.91 49.73
N SER A 159 -39.84 -53.31 49.32
CA SER A 159 -41.11 -53.40 50.05
C SER A 159 -41.64 -54.83 50.07
N LEU A 160 -41.51 -55.58 48.96
CA LEU A 160 -41.86 -57.00 48.91
C LEU A 160 -40.98 -57.83 49.85
N TYR A 161 -39.66 -57.61 49.86
CA TYR A 161 -38.77 -58.30 50.80
C TYR A 161 -39.15 -58.02 52.25
N ALA A 162 -39.40 -56.76 52.60
CA ALA A 162 -39.86 -56.39 53.94
C ALA A 162 -41.24 -57.01 54.26
N HIS A 163 -42.15 -57.06 53.29
CA HIS A 163 -43.49 -57.59 53.50
C HIS A 163 -43.51 -59.12 53.62
N ILE A 164 -42.72 -59.84 52.83
CA ILE A 164 -42.66 -61.31 52.85
C ILE A 164 -41.90 -61.78 54.09
N SER A 165 -40.71 -61.21 54.33
CA SER A 165 -39.86 -61.66 55.44
C SER A 165 -40.31 -61.13 56.79
N LYS A 166 -41.05 -60.00 56.83
CA LYS A 166 -41.36 -59.26 58.06
C LYS A 166 -40.11 -58.89 58.88
N ILE A 167 -38.94 -58.85 58.24
CA ILE A 167 -37.68 -58.48 58.87
C ILE A 167 -37.50 -56.97 58.83
N SER A 168 -37.15 -56.39 59.97
CA SER A 168 -36.63 -55.03 60.09
C SER A 168 -35.14 -55.09 60.41
N TRP A 169 -34.30 -54.71 59.44
CA TRP A 169 -32.85 -54.71 59.56
C TRP A 169 -32.33 -53.48 60.33
N GLN A 170 -31.25 -53.64 61.09
CA GLN A 170 -30.54 -52.54 61.74
C GLN A 170 -29.33 -52.15 60.89
N TYR A 171 -29.52 -51.16 60.01
CA TYR A 171 -28.49 -50.73 59.05
C TYR A 171 -27.33 -49.94 59.67
N GLU A 172 -27.46 -49.47 60.91
CA GLU A 172 -26.40 -48.74 61.63
C GLU A 172 -25.24 -49.66 62.05
N VAL A 173 -25.48 -50.97 62.09
CA VAL A 173 -24.52 -51.97 62.55
C VAL A 173 -23.97 -52.72 61.33
N THR A 174 -22.65 -52.61 61.09
CA THR A 174 -22.01 -53.16 59.88
C THR A 174 -21.14 -54.40 60.13
N ASP A 175 -20.82 -54.70 61.39
CA ASP A 175 -19.96 -55.84 61.80
C ASP A 175 -20.74 -57.15 61.97
N ARG A 176 -22.07 -57.08 61.92
CA ARG A 176 -22.99 -58.21 62.16
C ARG A 176 -24.29 -58.01 61.39
N ILE A 177 -24.96 -59.12 61.11
CA ILE A 177 -26.30 -59.15 60.55
C ILE A 177 -27.27 -59.03 61.71
N ALA A 178 -27.77 -57.82 61.96
CA ALA A 178 -28.65 -57.50 63.07
C ALA A 178 -30.02 -57.03 62.57
N GLY A 179 -31.09 -57.48 63.25
CA GLY A 179 -32.45 -57.16 62.86
C GLY A 179 -33.49 -57.78 63.78
N ARG A 180 -34.76 -57.66 63.40
CA ARG A 180 -35.90 -58.21 64.13
C ARG A 180 -36.92 -58.77 63.16
N VAL A 181 -37.51 -59.92 63.49
CA VAL A 181 -38.59 -60.54 62.72
C VAL A 181 -39.90 -60.30 63.46
N ASN A 182 -40.82 -59.57 62.82
CA ASN A 182 -42.18 -59.39 63.35
C ASN A 182 -42.99 -60.64 63.03
N ALA A 183 -43.24 -61.48 64.02
CA ALA A 183 -44.04 -62.68 63.83
C ALA A 183 -45.54 -62.32 63.65
N HIS A 184 -46.27 -63.13 62.87
CA HIS A 184 -47.71 -62.94 62.64
C HIS A 184 -48.53 -63.06 63.95
N GLU A 185 -49.73 -62.46 63.93
CA GLU A 185 -50.66 -62.29 65.07
C GLU A 185 -50.55 -63.39 66.13
N GLY A 186 -50.02 -63.03 67.31
CA GLY A 186 -49.96 -63.89 68.51
C GLY A 186 -48.62 -64.56 68.81
N LYS A 187 -47.55 -64.35 68.02
CA LYS A 187 -46.19 -64.85 68.31
C LYS A 187 -45.25 -63.73 68.78
N ASP A 188 -44.26 -64.09 69.60
CA ASP A 188 -43.24 -63.18 70.11
C ASP A 188 -42.27 -62.67 69.03
N LEU A 189 -41.79 -61.45 69.22
CA LEU A 189 -40.76 -60.80 68.38
C LEU A 189 -39.44 -61.58 68.46
N LYS A 190 -38.94 -62.08 67.33
CA LYS A 190 -37.63 -62.76 67.26
C LYS A 190 -36.53 -61.75 66.92
N VAL A 191 -35.40 -61.82 67.62
CA VAL A 191 -34.23 -60.97 67.36
C VAL A 191 -33.23 -61.73 66.48
N ILE A 192 -32.71 -61.04 65.46
CA ILE A 192 -31.63 -61.51 64.60
C ILE A 192 -30.34 -60.85 65.08
N ASP A 193 -29.33 -61.65 65.41
CA ASP A 193 -27.97 -61.21 65.72
C ASP A 193 -26.98 -62.30 65.31
N PHE A 194 -26.37 -62.13 64.13
CA PHE A 194 -25.36 -63.06 63.62
C PHE A 194 -24.07 -62.31 63.31
N ALA A 195 -22.93 -62.77 63.84
CA ALA A 195 -21.64 -62.23 63.45
C ALA A 195 -21.31 -62.62 61.99
N VAL A 196 -20.71 -61.68 61.25
CA VAL A 196 -20.31 -61.92 59.86
C VAL A 196 -19.15 -62.92 59.84
N GLY A 197 -19.33 -64.07 59.18
CA GLY A 197 -18.29 -65.10 58.99
C GLY A 197 -18.38 -66.31 59.93
N ASP A 198 -19.24 -66.30 60.94
CA ASP A 198 -19.40 -67.41 61.88
C ASP A 198 -20.10 -68.65 61.28
N ARG A 199 -20.83 -68.46 60.17
CA ARG A 199 -21.64 -69.51 59.52
C ARG A 199 -21.54 -69.39 58.00
N SER A 200 -21.81 -70.48 57.29
CA SER A 200 -21.97 -70.43 55.83
C SER A 200 -23.27 -69.70 55.44
N GLU A 201 -23.26 -69.07 54.26
CA GLU A 201 -24.44 -68.39 53.70
C GLU A 201 -25.67 -69.30 53.63
N TYR A 202 -25.47 -70.60 53.35
CA TYR A 202 -26.53 -71.60 53.33
C TYR A 202 -27.19 -71.77 54.70
N HIS A 203 -26.42 -71.93 55.77
CA HIS A 203 -26.96 -72.08 57.12
C HIS A 203 -27.65 -70.80 57.59
N LEU A 204 -27.01 -69.65 57.37
CA LEU A 204 -27.58 -68.34 57.69
C LEU A 204 -28.94 -68.12 57.01
N THR A 205 -29.04 -68.42 55.71
CA THR A 205 -30.28 -68.24 54.95
C THR A 205 -31.40 -69.15 55.45
N ASN A 206 -31.10 -70.42 55.71
CA ASN A 206 -32.08 -71.36 56.25
C ASN A 206 -32.53 -70.97 57.67
N ASP A 207 -31.62 -70.49 58.51
CA ASP A 207 -31.95 -70.00 59.85
C ASP A 207 -32.89 -68.79 59.77
N LEU A 208 -32.63 -67.86 58.84
CA LEU A 208 -33.51 -66.72 58.57
C LEU A 208 -34.90 -67.17 58.11
N TRP A 209 -35.00 -68.10 57.16
CA TRP A 209 -36.29 -68.63 56.71
C TRP A 209 -37.07 -69.37 57.82
N ASN A 210 -36.38 -70.14 58.67
CA ASN A 210 -36.97 -70.80 59.84
C ASN A 210 -37.47 -69.79 60.89
N MET A 211 -36.90 -68.58 60.93
CA MET A 211 -37.39 -67.52 61.81
C MET A 211 -38.66 -66.84 61.28
N ILE A 212 -38.81 -66.76 59.94
CA ILE A 212 -39.96 -66.16 59.24
C ILE A 212 -41.19 -67.09 59.27
N GLY A 213 -41.01 -68.42 59.12
CA GLY A 213 -42.06 -69.44 59.27
C GLY A 213 -42.57 -69.62 60.71
#